data_AF-A0A2Z5G072-F1
#
_entry.id   AF-A0A2Z5G072-F1
#
_cell.length_a   1.000
_cell.length_b   1.000
_cell.length_c   1.000
_cell.angle_alpha   90.00
_cell.angle_beta   90.00
_cell.angle_gamma   90.00
#
_symmetry.space_group_name_H-M   'P 1'
#
loop_
_entity.id
_entity.type
_entity.pdbx_description
1 polymer ?
#
loop_
_entity_poly.entity_id
_entity_poly.type
_entity_poly.pdbx_seq_one_letter_code
_entity_poly.pdbx_strand_id
1 'polypeptide(L)'
;MTTTIVWFNLIASLASAAWAAVTLFRPATLSNSRQVTAGEEFYVRMYAARALPFGLAIGALPFWGGGVAVMSILIAAAFVQIADIFIAVQRKNLRMIGGAAAGAIAHLACAFVLY
;
A
#
# COMPACT_ATOMS: atom_id res chain seq x y z
N MET A 1 -2.85 -15.44 18.10
CA MET A 1 -1.83 -15.04 17.10
C MET A 1 -2.46 -14.56 15.80
N THR A 2 -3.44 -15.27 15.23
CA THR A 2 -4.16 -14.88 14.00
C THR A 2 -4.81 -13.49 14.05
N THR A 3 -5.45 -13.10 15.17
CA THR A 3 -6.03 -11.75 15.32
C THR A 3 -4.99 -10.63 15.23
N THR A 4 -3.79 -10.84 15.79
CA THR A 4 -2.70 -9.84 15.78
C THR A 4 -2.24 -9.53 14.36
N ILE A 5 -2.15 -10.54 13.50
CA ILE A 5 -1.72 -10.38 12.10
C ILE A 5 -2.77 -9.60 11.30
N VAL A 6 -4.05 -9.86 11.54
CA VAL A 6 -5.15 -9.12 10.88
C VAL A 6 -5.10 -7.63 11.25
N TRP A 7 -4.90 -7.30 12.52
CA TRP A 7 -4.74 -5.91 12.95
C TRP A 7 -3.49 -5.25 12.37
N PHE A 8 -2.37 -5.98 12.29
CA PHE A 8 -1.15 -5.47 11.66
C PHE A 8 -1.36 -5.18 10.17
N ASN A 9 -2.04 -6.08 9.44
CA ASN A 9 -2.43 -5.87 8.05
C ASN A 9 -3.34 -4.64 7.88
N LEU A 10 -4.33 -4.47 8.76
CA LEU A 10 -5.20 -3.30 8.74
C LEU A 10 -4.39 -2.01 8.90
N ILE A 11 -3.53 -1.93 9.92
CA ILE A 11 -2.73 -0.73 10.20
C ILE A 11 -1.81 -0.41 9.01
N ALA A 12 -1.13 -1.41 8.45
CA ALA A 12 -0.27 -1.22 7.29
C ALA A 12 -1.08 -0.72 6.06
N SER A 13 -2.26 -1.28 5.83
CA SER A 13 -3.14 -0.89 4.72
C SER A 13 -3.67 0.54 4.89
N LEU A 14 -4.10 0.90 6.09
CA LEU A 14 -4.56 2.26 6.41
C LEU A 14 -3.43 3.27 6.35
N ALA A 15 -2.22 2.93 6.80
CA ALA A 15 -1.05 3.80 6.67
C ALA A 15 -0.71 4.06 5.20
N SER A 16 -0.76 3.03 4.35
CA SER A 16 -0.55 3.17 2.90
C SER A 16 -1.63 4.04 2.25
N ALA A 17 -2.91 3.83 2.59
CA ALA A 17 -4.01 4.66 2.11
C ALA A 17 -3.88 6.12 2.59
N ALA A 18 -3.59 6.33 3.88
CA ALA A 18 -3.38 7.67 4.44
C ALA A 18 -2.20 8.38 3.75
N TRP A 19 -1.12 7.66 3.45
CA TRP A 19 0.00 8.20 2.69
C TRP A 19 -0.45 8.63 1.30
N ALA A 20 -1.22 7.81 0.58
CA ALA A 20 -1.79 8.19 -0.70
C ALA A 20 -2.65 9.45 -0.61
N ALA A 21 -3.48 9.60 0.43
CA ALA A 21 -4.24 10.84 0.67
C ALA A 21 -3.33 12.05 0.89
N VAL A 22 -2.26 11.93 1.68
CA VAL A 22 -1.30 13.01 1.91
C VAL A 22 -0.65 13.44 0.59
N THR A 23 -0.33 12.50 -0.29
CA THR A 23 0.31 12.81 -1.58
C THR A 23 -0.57 13.69 -2.48
N LEU A 24 -1.90 13.59 -2.40
CA LEU A 24 -2.82 14.46 -3.16
C LEU A 24 -2.62 15.95 -2.85
N PHE A 25 -2.30 16.28 -1.60
CA PHE A 25 -2.05 17.66 -1.16
C PHE A 25 -0.56 18.03 -1.19
N ARG A 26 0.33 17.03 -1.21
CA ARG A 26 1.79 17.22 -1.26
C ARG A 26 2.44 16.27 -2.26
N PRO A 27 2.25 16.46 -3.58
CA PRO A 27 2.73 15.53 -4.62
C PRO A 27 4.25 15.25 -4.56
N ALA A 28 5.04 16.25 -4.18
CA ALA A 28 6.49 16.15 -4.03
C ALA A 28 6.94 15.03 -3.07
N THR A 29 6.08 14.61 -2.12
CA THR A 29 6.40 13.53 -1.18
C THR A 29 6.43 12.15 -1.83
N LEU A 30 5.69 11.95 -2.93
CA LEU A 30 5.72 10.72 -3.71
C LEU A 30 6.83 10.79 -4.77
N SER A 31 6.90 11.89 -5.51
CA SER A 31 7.85 12.03 -6.62
C SER A 31 9.30 12.27 -6.17
N ASN A 32 9.49 12.77 -4.94
CA ASN A 32 10.78 13.24 -4.41
C ASN A 32 11.43 14.34 -5.28
N SER A 33 10.61 15.11 -5.99
CA SER A 33 11.04 16.17 -6.91
C SER A 33 11.12 17.52 -6.21
N ARG A 34 12.09 18.36 -6.61
CA ARG A 34 12.23 19.75 -6.09
C ARG A 34 11.13 20.68 -6.60
N GLN A 35 10.70 20.48 -7.84
CA GLN A 35 9.58 21.16 -8.46
C GLN A 35 8.67 20.10 -9.06
N VAL A 36 7.39 20.17 -8.71
CA VAL A 36 6.38 19.22 -9.17
C VAL A 36 5.89 19.66 -10.54
N THR A 37 5.90 18.73 -11.50
CA THR A 37 5.35 18.93 -12.84
C THR A 37 3.87 18.53 -12.89
N ALA A 38 3.14 19.03 -13.89
CA ALA A 38 1.73 18.64 -14.10
C ALA A 38 1.55 17.12 -14.31
N GLY A 39 2.52 16.45 -14.95
CA GLY A 39 2.50 15.00 -15.11
C GLY A 39 2.63 14.24 -13.79
N GLU A 40 3.41 14.76 -12.85
CA GLU A 40 3.52 14.18 -11.50
C GLU A 40 2.26 14.38 -10.68
N GLU A 41 1.58 15.53 -10.80
CA GLU A 41 0.27 15.73 -10.17
C GLU A 41 -0.78 14.76 -10.71
N PHE A 42 -0.82 14.56 -12.03
CA PHE A 42 -1.72 13.60 -12.65
C PHE A 42 -1.42 12.16 -12.16
N TYR A 43 -0.15 11.77 -12.13
CA TYR A 43 0.27 10.47 -11.61
C TYR A 43 -0.14 10.27 -10.15
N VAL A 44 0.05 11.27 -9.30
CA VAL A 44 -0.35 11.23 -7.89
C VAL A 44 -1.85 11.05 -7.73
N ARG A 45 -2.66 11.75 -8.53
CA ARG A 45 -4.12 11.61 -8.50
C ARG A 45 -4.56 10.22 -8.93
N MET A 46 -3.96 9.67 -10.00
CA MET A 46 -4.21 8.29 -10.43
C MET A 46 -3.80 7.28 -9.35
N TYR A 47 -2.61 7.46 -8.77
CA TYR A 47 -2.11 6.61 -7.71
C TYR A 47 -3.06 6.58 -6.52
N ALA A 48 -3.50 7.76 -6.05
CA ALA A 48 -4.41 7.87 -4.91
C ALA A 48 -5.81 7.30 -5.21
N ALA A 49 -6.35 7.52 -6.42
CA ALA A 49 -7.64 6.97 -6.83
C ALA A 49 -7.67 5.43 -6.76
N ARG A 50 -6.54 4.76 -7.01
CA ARG A 50 -6.37 3.32 -6.80
C ARG A 50 -6.07 2.97 -5.35
N ALA A 51 -5.08 3.63 -4.75
CA ALA A 51 -4.51 3.24 -3.47
C ALA A 51 -5.50 3.41 -2.31
N LEU A 52 -6.36 4.42 -2.35
CA LEU A 52 -7.34 4.68 -1.28
C LEU A 52 -8.40 3.56 -1.19
N PRO A 53 -9.20 3.26 -2.24
CA PRO A 53 -10.16 2.17 -2.17
C PRO A 53 -9.49 0.82 -1.89
N PHE A 54 -8.35 0.57 -2.52
CA PHE A 54 -7.67 -0.71 -2.41
C PHE A 54 -7.11 -0.93 -1.00
N GLY A 55 -6.46 0.07 -0.40
CA GLY A 55 -5.97 -0.02 0.98
C GLY A 55 -7.08 -0.22 2.00
N LEU A 56 -8.24 0.43 1.83
CA LEU A 56 -9.40 0.19 2.69
C LEU A 56 -9.93 -1.25 2.56
N ALA A 57 -10.08 -1.74 1.33
CA ALA A 57 -10.58 -3.09 1.08
C ALA A 57 -9.63 -4.17 1.62
N ILE A 58 -8.32 -4.06 1.33
CA ILE A 58 -7.29 -5.02 1.78
C ILE A 58 -7.20 -5.08 3.30
N GLY A 59 -7.32 -3.93 3.97
CA GLY A 59 -7.29 -3.87 5.42
C GLY A 59 -8.50 -4.53 6.07
N ALA A 60 -9.69 -4.34 5.48
CA ALA A 60 -10.95 -4.78 6.07
C ALA A 60 -11.34 -6.23 5.74
N LEU A 61 -11.03 -6.72 4.54
CA LEU A 61 -11.45 -8.05 4.05
C LEU A 61 -11.11 -9.20 5.02
N PRO A 62 -9.92 -9.25 5.66
CA PRO A 62 -9.58 -10.37 6.55
C PRO A 62 -10.45 -10.51 7.81
N PHE A 63 -11.23 -9.48 8.18
CA PHE A 63 -12.12 -9.53 9.35
C PHE A 63 -13.43 -10.29 9.11
N TRP A 64 -13.87 -10.44 7.86
CA TRP A 64 -15.17 -11.03 7.54
C TRP A 64 -15.09 -12.51 7.13
N GLY A 65 -13.95 -13.15 7.37
CA GLY A 65 -13.70 -14.51 6.91
C GLY A 65 -13.44 -14.55 5.40
N GLY A 66 -12.79 -15.64 4.95
CA GLY A 66 -12.40 -15.78 3.56
C GLY A 66 -11.71 -17.12 3.30
N GLY A 67 -11.38 -17.36 2.04
CA GLY A 67 -10.53 -18.47 1.61
C GLY A 67 -9.60 -18.00 0.52
N VAL A 68 -9.40 -18.82 -0.51
CA VAL A 68 -8.49 -18.55 -1.63
C VAL A 68 -8.72 -17.17 -2.27
N ALA A 69 -9.96 -16.67 -2.31
CA ALA A 69 -10.27 -15.34 -2.86
C ALA A 69 -9.59 -14.20 -2.08
N VAL A 70 -9.70 -14.18 -0.74
CA VAL A 70 -9.08 -13.14 0.10
C VAL A 70 -7.56 -13.30 0.09
N MET A 71 -7.07 -14.55 0.17
CA MET A 71 -5.64 -14.85 0.04
C MET A 71 -5.06 -14.29 -1.27
N SER A 72 -5.77 -14.49 -2.39
CA SER A 72 -5.34 -14.01 -3.70
C SER A 72 -5.28 -12.48 -3.78
N ILE A 73 -6.24 -11.78 -3.17
CA ILE A 73 -6.24 -10.31 -3.10
C ILE A 73 -5.08 -9.80 -2.24
N LEU A 74 -4.79 -10.45 -1.10
CA LEU A 74 -3.66 -10.10 -0.24
C LEU A 74 -2.31 -10.31 -0.95
N ILE A 75 -2.17 -11.40 -1.71
CA ILE A 75 -0.97 -11.64 -2.53
C ILE A 75 -0.85 -10.58 -3.63
N ALA A 76 -1.93 -10.26 -4.32
CA ALA A 76 -1.93 -9.17 -5.32
C ALA A 76 -1.54 -7.82 -4.69
N ALA A 77 -2.04 -7.52 -3.49
CA ALA A 77 -1.66 -6.33 -2.73
C ALA A 77 -0.17 -6.29 -2.41
N ALA A 78 0.42 -7.41 -2.01
CA ALA A 78 1.85 -7.52 -1.78
C ALA A 78 2.66 -7.23 -3.05
N PHE A 79 2.24 -7.74 -4.21
CA PHE A 79 2.88 -7.42 -5.49
C PHE A 79 2.80 -5.94 -5.85
N VAL A 80 1.67 -5.29 -5.57
CA VAL A 80 1.54 -3.83 -5.76
C VAL A 80 2.55 -3.08 -4.88
N GLN A 81 2.71 -3.48 -3.62
CA GLN A 81 3.71 -2.86 -2.73
C GLN A 81 5.15 -3.13 -3.21
N ILE A 82 5.44 -4.33 -3.72
CA ILE A 82 6.75 -4.64 -4.30
C ILE A 82 7.04 -3.76 -5.52
N ALA A 83 6.04 -3.53 -6.39
CA ALA A 83 6.17 -2.58 -7.50
C ALA A 83 6.48 -1.16 -7.00
N ASP A 84 5.81 -0.73 -5.93
CA ASP A 84 6.07 0.57 -5.29
C ASP A 84 7.51 0.66 -4.73
N ILE A 85 8.09 -0.43 -4.21
CA ILE A 85 9.51 -0.46 -3.81
C ILE A 85 10.42 -0.19 -5.01
N PHE A 86 10.19 -0.85 -6.16
CA PHE A 86 11.00 -0.63 -7.35
C PHE A 86 10.93 0.83 -7.84
N ILE A 87 9.73 1.41 -7.86
CA ILE A 87 9.53 2.83 -8.19
C ILE A 87 10.26 3.72 -7.18
N ALA A 88 10.13 3.43 -5.88
CA ALA A 88 10.74 4.21 -4.82
C ALA A 88 12.27 4.19 -4.86
N VAL A 89 12.88 3.05 -5.23
CA VAL A 89 14.33 2.95 -5.47
C VAL A 89 14.76 3.87 -6.61
N GLN A 90 14.05 3.85 -7.73
CA GLN A 90 14.33 4.73 -8.87
C GLN A 90 14.20 6.22 -8.50
N ARG A 91 13.25 6.55 -7.60
CA ARG A 91 13.03 7.91 -7.09
C ARG A 91 13.86 8.26 -5.84
N LYS A 92 14.73 7.35 -5.38
CA LYS A 92 15.55 7.50 -4.15
C LYS A 92 14.71 7.90 -2.92
N ASN A 93 13.49 7.38 -2.82
CA ASN A 93 12.53 7.69 -1.77
C ASN A 93 12.55 6.62 -0.67
N LEU A 94 13.46 6.77 0.30
CA LEU A 94 13.64 5.80 1.39
C LEU A 94 12.37 5.58 2.23
N ARG A 95 11.55 6.61 2.39
CA ARG A 95 10.29 6.52 3.16
C ARG A 95 9.30 5.59 2.46
N MET A 96 9.16 5.75 1.15
CA MET A 96 8.29 4.89 0.34
C MET A 96 8.81 3.45 0.28
N ILE A 97 10.13 3.23 0.19
CA ILE A 97 10.73 1.89 0.28
C ILE A 97 10.32 1.20 1.58
N GLY A 98 10.55 1.86 2.72
CA GLY A 98 10.23 1.28 4.04
C GLY A 98 8.75 1.01 4.22
N GLY A 99 7.89 1.97 3.86
CA GLY A 99 6.44 1.83 3.97
C GLY A 99 5.90 0.70 3.09
N ALA A 100 6.33 0.64 1.83
CA ALA A 100 5.90 -0.40 0.89
C ALA A 100 6.42 -1.78 1.30
N ALA A 101 7.66 -1.90 1.79
CA ALA A 101 8.20 -3.16 2.32
C ALA A 101 7.39 -3.66 3.53
N ALA A 102 7.05 -2.77 4.47
CA ALA A 102 6.21 -3.12 5.61
C ALA A 102 4.81 -3.59 5.17
N GLY A 103 4.20 -2.89 4.19
CA GLY A 103 2.93 -3.28 3.60
C GLY A 103 2.99 -4.68 2.95
N ALA A 104 4.01 -4.93 2.12
CA ALA A 104 4.19 -6.23 1.46
C ALA A 104 4.30 -7.37 2.47
N ILE A 105 5.11 -7.19 3.52
CA ILE A 105 5.27 -8.18 4.60
C ILE A 105 3.94 -8.40 5.32
N ALA A 106 3.21 -7.32 5.66
CA ALA A 106 1.92 -7.43 6.34
C ALA A 106 0.89 -8.21 5.53
N HIS A 107 0.79 -7.93 4.23
CA HIS A 107 -0.15 -8.60 3.33
C HIS A 107 0.22 -10.08 3.14
N LEU A 108 1.50 -10.41 2.91
CA LEU A 108 1.95 -11.80 2.75
C LEU A 108 1.80 -12.60 4.05
N ALA A 109 2.15 -12.01 5.20
CA ALA A 109 1.96 -12.66 6.49
C ALA A 109 0.47 -12.92 6.75
N CYS A 110 -0.40 -11.96 6.43
CA CYS A 110 -1.84 -12.15 6.55
C CYS A 110 -2.35 -13.24 5.58
N ALA A 111 -1.85 -13.26 4.34
CA ALA A 111 -2.23 -14.26 3.34
C ALA A 111 -1.90 -15.67 3.79
N PHE A 112 -0.64 -15.94 4.15
CA PHE A 112 -0.15 -17.31 4.38
C PHE A 112 -0.30 -17.83 5.81
N VAL A 113 -0.58 -16.96 6.78
CA VAL A 113 -0.82 -17.41 8.16
C VAL A 113 -2.32 -17.57 8.46
N LEU A 114 -3.19 -16.86 7.72
CA LEU A 114 -4.64 -16.91 7.95
C LEU A 114 -5.38 -17.81 6.96
N TYR A 115 -4.85 -18.03 5.75
CA TYR A 115 -5.49 -18.80 4.66
C TYR A 115 -4.54 -19.85 4.08
#